data_AF-A0A180FI80-F1
#
_entry.id   AF-A0A180FI80-F1
#
_cell.length_a   1.000
_cell.length_b   1.000
_cell.length_c   1.000
_cell.angle_alpha   90.00
_cell.angle_beta   90.00
_cell.angle_gamma   90.00
#
_symmetry.space_group_name_H-M   'P 1'
#
loop_
_entity.id
_entity.type
_entity.pdbx_description
1 polymer ?
#
loop_
_entity_poly.entity_id
_entity_poly.type
_entity_poly.pdbx_seq_one_letter_code
_entity_poly.pdbx_strand_id
1 'polypeptide(L)'
;MLVKKANHSGKATIYYHDIGDYLNREEKLDIVRKMCSIENPAMQWQTLTPNEHNDWVNHRNDKFGEFISLSPEKKFEAKTESVFTTYAIGVATNRDTWVYNFSKEKVKRQIEEMIDFYNEQTKAYEEASSTNSNIKIEDFINTDETKISWTVNLKRDIKKGTIIHKDGEILKGMYRPFSTQHLYFDKHFIERPGLSKNFSLLLIWII
;
A
#
# COMPACT_ATOMS: atom_id res chain seq x y z
N MET A 1 20.30 14.40 -16.05
CA MET A 1 20.95 15.73 -15.90
C MET A 1 19.90 16.80 -16.12
N LEU A 2 19.85 17.84 -15.29
CA LEU A 2 18.91 18.95 -15.48
C LEU A 2 19.72 20.22 -15.75
N VAL A 3 19.35 20.97 -16.78
CA VAL A 3 20.04 22.19 -17.19
C VAL A 3 19.04 23.33 -17.26
N LYS A 4 19.25 24.37 -16.45
CA LYS A 4 18.47 25.61 -16.49
C LYS A 4 19.33 26.72 -17.08
N LYS A 5 18.85 27.37 -18.14
CA LYS A 5 19.50 28.54 -18.75
C LYS A 5 18.67 29.79 -18.43
N ALA A 6 19.32 30.84 -17.93
CA ALA A 6 18.64 32.06 -17.48
C ALA A 6 17.81 32.74 -18.59
N ASN A 7 18.25 32.64 -19.84
CA ASN A 7 17.60 33.27 -20.99
C ASN A 7 16.71 32.31 -21.80
N HIS A 8 16.44 31.10 -21.30
CA HIS A 8 15.54 30.17 -21.97
C HIS A 8 14.10 30.48 -21.59
N SER A 9 13.24 30.62 -22.61
CA SER A 9 11.79 30.77 -22.44
C SER A 9 11.06 29.65 -23.18
N GLY A 10 9.94 29.19 -22.63
CA GLY A 10 9.16 28.09 -23.17
C GLY A 10 9.44 26.73 -22.52
N LYS A 11 8.92 25.66 -23.14
CA LYS A 11 9.05 24.29 -22.63
C LYS A 11 10.51 23.81 -22.71
N ALA A 12 10.90 22.94 -21.79
CA ALA A 12 12.20 22.28 -21.82
C ALA A 12 12.22 21.16 -22.87
N THR A 13 13.39 20.93 -23.48
CA THR A 13 13.62 19.76 -24.32
C THR A 13 13.99 18.57 -23.45
N ILE A 14 13.35 17.42 -23.69
CA ILE A 14 13.61 16.19 -22.95
C ILE A 14 14.41 15.26 -23.84
N TYR A 15 15.64 14.96 -23.42
CA TYR A 15 16.49 13.94 -24.04
C TYR A 15 16.44 12.67 -23.20
N TYR A 16 16.08 11.56 -23.83
CA TYR A 16 15.92 10.26 -23.20
C TYR A 16 16.76 9.21 -23.92
N HIS A 17 17.31 8.28 -23.15
CA HIS A 17 17.98 7.11 -23.66
C HIS A 17 17.62 5.95 -22.75
N ASP A 18 17.13 4.86 -23.34
CA ASP A 18 16.99 3.59 -22.66
C ASP A 18 18.29 2.81 -22.78
N ILE A 19 18.84 2.35 -21.65
CA ILE A 19 20.07 1.56 -21.62
C ILE A 19 19.86 0.16 -22.21
N GLY A 20 18.61 -0.31 -22.29
CA GLY A 20 18.23 -1.60 -22.85
C GLY A 20 17.84 -2.64 -21.81
N ASP A 21 17.08 -3.63 -22.29
CA ASP A 21 16.57 -4.75 -21.49
C ASP A 21 17.60 -5.85 -21.29
N TYR A 22 17.35 -6.72 -20.31
CA TYR A 22 18.12 -7.94 -20.03
C TYR A 22 19.61 -7.75 -19.71
N LEU A 23 20.02 -6.53 -19.40
CA LEU A 23 21.39 -6.24 -18.96
C LEU A 23 21.54 -6.44 -17.45
N ASN A 24 22.58 -7.17 -17.07
CA ASN A 24 22.99 -7.28 -15.68
C ASN A 24 23.74 -6.01 -15.21
N ARG A 25 24.06 -5.96 -13.91
CA ARG A 25 24.71 -4.78 -13.31
C ARG A 25 26.06 -4.44 -13.99
N GLU A 26 26.91 -5.44 -14.27
CA GLU A 26 28.24 -5.19 -14.82
C GLU A 26 28.17 -4.72 -16.27
N GLU A 27 27.26 -5.28 -17.06
CA GLU A 27 27.04 -4.83 -18.45
C GLU A 27 26.58 -3.38 -18.50
N LYS A 28 25.65 -2.98 -17.61
CA LYS A 28 25.22 -1.57 -17.49
C LYS A 28 26.38 -0.65 -17.11
N LEU A 29 27.22 -1.06 -16.17
CA LEU A 29 28.39 -0.29 -15.76
C LEU A 29 29.44 -0.18 -16.87
N ASP A 30 29.67 -1.25 -17.62
CA ASP A 30 30.58 -1.25 -18.76
C ASP A 30 30.09 -0.35 -19.89
N ILE A 31 28.77 -0.29 -20.14
CA ILE A 31 28.17 0.67 -21.09
C ILE A 31 28.45 2.09 -20.63
N VAL A 32 28.17 2.43 -19.37
CA VAL A 32 28.43 3.78 -18.83
C VAL A 32 29.92 4.12 -18.91
N ARG A 33 30.82 3.18 -18.58
CA ARG A 33 32.28 3.38 -18.65
C ARG A 33 32.73 3.65 -20.10
N LYS A 34 32.21 2.86 -21.06
CA LYS A 34 32.51 3.04 -22.49
C LYS A 34 31.93 4.34 -23.05
N MET A 35 30.74 4.73 -22.61
CA MET A 35 30.11 5.98 -23.02
C MET A 35 30.85 7.19 -22.45
N CYS A 36 31.32 7.13 -21.19
CA CYS A 36 32.11 8.15 -20.48
C CYS A 36 31.42 9.51 -20.26
N SER A 37 30.69 10.04 -21.24
CA SER A 37 29.97 11.31 -21.21
C SER A 37 28.58 11.17 -21.85
N ILE A 38 27.66 12.04 -21.44
CA ILE A 38 26.33 12.19 -22.07
C ILE A 38 26.39 12.73 -23.50
N GLU A 39 27.52 13.32 -23.89
CA GLU A 39 27.77 13.81 -25.25
C GLU A 39 28.23 12.68 -26.19
N ASN A 40 28.43 11.46 -25.68
CA ASN A 40 28.89 10.35 -26.50
C ASN A 40 27.87 10.03 -27.62
N PRO A 41 28.28 9.98 -28.90
CA PRO A 41 27.38 9.68 -30.01
C PRO A 41 26.66 8.33 -29.88
N ALA A 42 27.23 7.34 -29.18
CA ALA A 42 26.60 6.05 -28.93
C ALA A 42 25.35 6.14 -28.04
N MET A 43 25.17 7.26 -27.32
CA MET A 43 23.99 7.50 -26.49
C MET A 43 22.71 7.67 -27.31
N GLN A 44 22.78 7.99 -28.61
CA GLN A 44 21.63 8.01 -29.54
C GLN A 44 20.35 8.58 -28.91
N TRP A 45 20.42 9.83 -28.43
CA TRP A 45 19.34 10.46 -27.68
C TRP A 45 18.01 10.49 -28.46
N GLN A 46 16.95 10.01 -27.83
CA GLN A 46 15.58 10.21 -28.26
C GLN A 46 15.06 11.51 -27.66
N THR A 47 14.57 12.41 -28.51
CA THR A 47 13.89 13.63 -28.03
C THR A 47 12.43 13.30 -27.77
N LEU A 48 11.98 13.45 -26.53
CA LEU A 48 10.61 13.16 -26.15
C LEU A 48 9.74 14.42 -26.19
N THR A 49 8.50 14.24 -26.64
CA THR A 49 7.44 15.25 -26.54
C THR A 49 6.37 14.72 -25.59
N PRO A 50 6.17 15.33 -24.42
CA PRO A 50 5.10 14.90 -23.53
C PRO A 50 3.73 15.03 -24.20
N ASN A 51 2.86 14.05 -23.99
CA ASN A 51 1.46 14.14 -24.43
C ASN A 51 0.65 15.10 -23.54
N GLU A 52 -0.65 15.25 -23.81
CA GLU A 52 -1.55 16.13 -23.05
C GLU A 52 -1.64 15.76 -21.56
N HIS A 53 -1.35 14.49 -21.22
CA HIS A 53 -1.30 14.01 -19.85
C HIS A 53 0.08 14.10 -19.18
N ASN A 54 1.07 14.67 -19.89
CA ASN A 54 2.46 14.80 -19.48
C ASN A 54 3.25 13.48 -19.37
N ASP A 55 2.81 12.42 -20.05
CA ASP A 55 3.55 11.15 -20.14
C ASP A 55 4.81 11.35 -21.01
N TRP A 56 5.96 10.83 -20.57
CA TRP A 56 7.22 10.94 -21.32
C TRP A 56 7.45 9.74 -22.24
N VAL A 57 7.29 8.54 -21.68
CA VAL A 57 7.38 7.24 -22.37
C VAL A 57 6.07 6.48 -22.16
N ASN A 58 5.82 5.45 -22.96
CA ASN A 58 4.61 4.61 -22.87
C ASN A 58 3.31 5.44 -22.86
N HIS A 59 3.17 6.32 -23.86
CA HIS A 59 2.00 7.18 -23.99
C HIS A 59 0.73 6.34 -24.07
N ARG A 60 -0.28 6.75 -23.29
CA ARG A 60 -1.61 6.14 -23.34
C ARG A 60 -2.27 6.43 -24.68
N ASN A 61 -3.18 5.54 -25.08
CA ASN A 61 -4.06 5.77 -26.22
C ASN A 61 -5.33 6.50 -25.76
N ASP A 62 -5.52 7.74 -26.19
CA ASP A 62 -6.64 8.57 -25.77
C ASP A 62 -8.01 7.98 -26.15
N LYS A 63 -8.08 7.12 -27.18
CA LYS A 63 -9.32 6.41 -27.53
C LYS A 63 -9.86 5.53 -26.41
N PHE A 64 -9.01 5.11 -25.46
CA PHE A 64 -9.47 4.35 -24.30
C PHE A 64 -10.44 5.16 -23.42
N GLY A 65 -10.31 6.49 -23.41
CA GLY A 65 -11.22 7.38 -22.68
C GLY A 65 -12.62 7.49 -23.29
N GLU A 66 -12.83 7.01 -24.53
CA GLU A 66 -14.15 6.99 -25.18
C GLU A 66 -15.01 5.79 -24.74
N PHE A 67 -14.42 4.79 -24.09
CA PHE A 67 -15.15 3.63 -23.60
C PHE A 67 -15.94 3.93 -22.33
N ILE A 68 -17.01 3.17 -22.10
CA ILE A 68 -17.79 3.24 -20.87
C ILE A 68 -16.88 2.89 -19.68
N SER A 69 -16.83 3.76 -18.69
CA SER A 69 -16.03 3.53 -17.48
C SER A 69 -16.56 2.32 -16.69
N LEU A 70 -15.65 1.51 -16.16
CA LEU A 70 -16.03 0.41 -15.27
C LEU A 70 -16.51 0.94 -13.90
N SER A 71 -15.84 1.94 -13.36
CA SER A 71 -16.11 2.49 -12.03
C SER A 71 -16.71 3.90 -12.11
N PRO A 72 -17.58 4.28 -11.16
CA PRO A 72 -18.11 5.62 -11.11
C PRO A 72 -17.03 6.58 -10.60
N GLU A 73 -17.12 7.86 -10.96
CA GLU A 73 -16.30 8.91 -10.34
C GLU A 73 -16.60 9.01 -8.83
N LYS A 74 -17.88 8.86 -8.46
CA LYS A 74 -18.35 8.85 -7.07
C LYS A 74 -19.11 7.56 -6.75
N LYS A 75 -18.63 6.82 -5.74
CA LYS A 75 -19.27 5.58 -5.30
C LYS A 75 -20.70 5.81 -4.82
N PHE A 76 -21.58 4.85 -5.12
CA PHE A 76 -23.00 4.81 -4.78
C PHE A 76 -23.84 5.91 -5.45
N GLU A 77 -23.33 6.54 -6.49
CA GLU A 77 -24.12 7.46 -7.31
C GLU A 77 -25.04 6.67 -8.25
N ALA A 78 -26.35 6.87 -8.10
CA ALA A 78 -27.36 6.17 -8.90
C ALA A 78 -27.39 6.64 -10.36
N LYS A 79 -26.95 7.87 -10.63
CA LYS A 79 -26.89 8.48 -11.96
C LYS A 79 -25.45 8.54 -12.49
N THR A 80 -24.75 7.41 -12.42
CA THR A 80 -23.41 7.26 -13.01
C THR A 80 -23.50 6.71 -14.43
N GLU A 81 -22.61 7.13 -15.32
CA GLU A 81 -22.45 6.58 -16.67
C GLU A 81 -21.45 5.41 -16.72
N SER A 82 -21.20 4.78 -15.57
CA SER A 82 -20.30 3.62 -15.44
C SER A 82 -21.04 2.29 -15.34
N VAL A 83 -20.34 1.20 -15.68
CA VAL A 83 -20.88 -0.17 -15.60
C VAL A 83 -21.29 -0.54 -14.18
N PHE A 84 -20.47 -0.20 -13.18
CA PHE A 84 -20.77 -0.43 -11.76
C PHE A 84 -21.10 0.88 -11.05
N THR A 85 -21.94 0.82 -10.03
CA THR A 85 -22.26 1.97 -9.15
C THR A 85 -21.32 2.08 -7.96
N THR A 86 -20.48 1.07 -7.72
CA THR A 86 -19.50 1.06 -6.63
C THR A 86 -18.39 0.06 -6.94
N TYR A 87 -17.29 0.17 -6.20
CA TYR A 87 -16.17 -0.75 -6.26
C TYR A 87 -15.45 -0.78 -4.91
N ALA A 88 -14.85 -1.91 -4.59
CA ALA A 88 -13.99 -2.05 -3.42
C ALA A 88 -12.54 -2.25 -3.84
N ILE A 89 -11.63 -1.67 -3.07
CA ILE A 89 -10.25 -2.13 -3.04
C ILE A 89 -10.16 -3.32 -2.08
N GLY A 90 -9.12 -4.15 -2.24
CA GLY A 90 -8.82 -5.22 -1.31
C GLY A 90 -8.62 -4.72 0.12
N VAL A 91 -8.76 -5.64 1.07
CA VAL A 91 -8.49 -5.37 2.48
C VAL A 91 -6.98 -5.23 2.67
N ALA A 92 -6.54 -4.14 3.31
CA ALA A 92 -5.16 -3.97 3.75
C ALA A 92 -5.09 -4.11 5.27
N THR A 93 -4.41 -5.15 5.75
CA THR A 93 -4.33 -5.45 7.19
C THR A 93 -3.14 -4.76 7.86
N ASN A 94 -2.04 -4.58 7.11
CA ASN A 94 -0.71 -4.17 7.58
C ASN A 94 -0.12 -5.10 8.66
N ARG A 95 -0.63 -6.32 8.80
CA ARG A 95 -0.19 -7.34 9.78
C ARG A 95 -0.46 -8.76 9.29
N ASP A 96 -0.26 -9.03 8.00
CA ASP A 96 -0.75 -10.25 7.36
C ASP A 96 -0.30 -11.54 8.06
N THR A 97 0.92 -11.57 8.60
CA THR A 97 1.46 -12.72 9.36
C THR A 97 0.68 -13.07 10.63
N TRP A 98 -0.13 -12.13 11.14
CA TRP A 98 -0.93 -12.28 12.35
C TRP A 98 -2.39 -12.64 12.05
N VAL A 99 -2.96 -12.00 11.03
CA VAL A 99 -4.39 -12.13 10.72
C VAL A 99 -4.67 -13.13 9.59
N TYR A 100 -3.67 -13.55 8.82
CA TYR A 100 -3.82 -14.62 7.84
C TYR A 100 -3.11 -15.90 8.25
N ASN A 101 -3.77 -17.03 8.01
CA ASN A 101 -3.11 -18.32 8.03
C ASN A 101 -3.85 -19.36 7.18
N PHE A 102 -3.13 -20.33 6.63
CA PHE A 102 -3.77 -21.51 6.02
C PHE A 102 -4.55 -22.35 7.03
N SER A 103 -4.18 -22.31 8.31
CA SER A 103 -4.88 -23.03 9.37
C SER A 103 -5.76 -22.08 10.19
N LYS A 104 -7.07 -22.37 10.19
CA LYS A 104 -8.06 -21.65 11.01
C LYS A 104 -7.70 -21.63 12.50
N GLU A 105 -7.25 -22.76 13.03
CA GLU A 105 -6.90 -22.86 14.46
C GLU A 105 -5.64 -22.07 14.79
N LYS A 106 -4.65 -22.04 13.89
CA LYS A 106 -3.42 -21.25 14.09
C LYS A 106 -3.72 -19.76 14.13
N VAL A 107 -4.49 -19.23 13.18
CA VAL A 107 -4.83 -17.80 13.16
C VAL A 107 -5.66 -17.42 14.39
N LYS A 108 -6.60 -18.29 14.80
CA LYS A 108 -7.40 -18.05 16.01
C LYS A 108 -6.51 -17.89 17.24
N ARG A 109 -5.66 -18.88 17.53
CA ARG A 109 -4.78 -18.86 18.70
C ARG A 109 -3.83 -17.66 18.67
N GLN A 110 -3.20 -17.41 17.52
CA GLN A 110 -2.26 -16.32 17.34
C GLN A 110 -2.90 -14.95 17.63
N ILE A 111 -4.13 -14.73 17.16
CA ILE A 111 -4.86 -13.50 17.41
C ILE A 111 -5.29 -13.37 18.87
N GLU A 112 -5.73 -14.46 19.50
CA GLU A 112 -6.08 -14.43 20.92
C GLU A 112 -4.88 -14.03 21.80
N GLU A 113 -3.69 -14.58 21.51
CA GLU A 113 -2.43 -14.23 22.19
C GLU A 113 -2.04 -12.76 21.93
N MET A 114 -2.19 -12.27 20.69
CA MET A 114 -1.92 -10.88 20.33
C MET A 114 -2.89 -9.90 21.01
N ILE A 115 -4.17 -10.25 21.12
CA ILE A 115 -5.20 -9.44 21.82
C ILE A 115 -4.87 -9.35 23.30
N ASP A 116 -4.48 -10.46 23.92
CA ASP A 116 -4.12 -10.47 25.34
C ASP A 116 -2.91 -9.57 25.60
N PHE A 117 -1.86 -9.68 24.76
CA PHE A 117 -0.69 -8.81 24.83
C PHE A 117 -1.03 -7.33 24.59
N TYR A 118 -1.85 -7.02 23.59
CA TYR A 118 -2.31 -5.66 23.32
C TYR A 118 -3.05 -5.06 24.54
N ASN A 119 -3.95 -5.83 25.15
CA ASN A 119 -4.74 -5.37 26.29
C ASN A 119 -3.89 -5.19 27.55
N GLU A 120 -2.86 -6.02 27.74
CA GLU A 120 -1.86 -5.85 28.80
C GLU A 120 -1.11 -4.51 28.64
N GLN A 121 -0.61 -4.23 27.43
CA GLN A 121 0.07 -2.97 27.13
C GLN A 121 -0.87 -1.76 27.29
N THR A 122 -2.16 -1.92 26.95
CA THR A 122 -3.17 -0.86 27.09
C THR A 122 -3.39 -0.47 28.54
N LYS A 123 -3.62 -1.46 29.42
CA LYS A 123 -3.83 -1.21 30.86
C LYS A 123 -2.59 -0.61 31.51
N ALA A 124 -1.41 -1.14 31.19
CA ALA A 124 -0.15 -0.61 31.71
C ALA A 124 0.08 0.85 31.27
N TYR A 125 -0.27 1.20 30.02
CA TYR A 125 -0.16 2.59 29.55
C TYR A 125 -1.16 3.51 30.22
N GLU A 126 -2.40 3.07 30.44
CA GLU A 126 -3.42 3.83 31.14
C GLU A 126 -2.98 4.17 32.57
N GLU A 127 -2.47 3.20 33.32
CA GLU A 127 -1.90 3.39 34.66
C GLU A 127 -0.71 4.37 34.64
N ALA A 128 0.26 4.16 33.75
CA ALA A 128 1.44 5.02 33.65
C ALA A 128 1.09 6.45 33.24
N SER A 129 0.18 6.63 32.28
CA SER A 129 -0.24 7.94 31.77
C SER A 129 -1.07 8.73 32.79
N SER A 130 -1.82 8.05 33.66
CA SER A 130 -2.50 8.68 34.80
C SER A 130 -1.53 9.33 35.80
N THR A 131 -0.32 8.78 35.91
CA THR A 131 0.74 9.28 36.81
C THR A 131 1.64 10.32 36.12
N ASN A 132 1.85 10.17 34.81
CA ASN A 132 2.67 11.08 34.01
C ASN A 132 2.09 11.27 32.60
N SER A 133 1.47 12.43 32.36
CA SER A 133 0.79 12.75 31.10
C SER A 133 1.72 12.95 29.90
N ASN A 134 3.04 13.01 30.10
CA ASN A 134 4.02 13.29 29.03
C ASN A 134 4.67 12.02 28.44
N ILE A 135 4.21 10.82 28.83
CA ILE A 135 4.75 9.56 28.30
C ILE A 135 4.36 9.39 26.82
N LYS A 136 5.38 9.34 25.95
CA LYS A 136 5.20 8.98 24.54
C LYS A 136 4.93 7.48 24.42
N ILE A 137 3.94 7.11 23.62
CA ILE A 137 3.54 5.70 23.47
C ILE A 137 4.68 4.87 22.88
N GLU A 138 5.46 5.46 21.97
CA GLU A 138 6.56 4.83 21.25
C GLU A 138 7.69 4.40 22.18
N ASP A 139 7.88 5.13 23.28
CA ASP A 139 8.89 4.84 24.30
C ASP A 139 8.37 3.85 25.36
N PHE A 140 7.04 3.62 25.39
CA PHE A 140 6.38 2.79 26.39
C PHE A 140 6.10 1.37 25.91
N ILE A 141 5.53 1.23 24.72
CA ILE A 141 5.06 -0.08 24.23
C ILE A 141 6.23 -1.01 23.92
N ASN A 142 6.03 -2.28 24.23
CA ASN A 142 6.96 -3.32 23.79
C ASN A 142 6.82 -3.56 22.27
N THR A 143 7.93 -3.46 21.54
CA THR A 143 8.02 -3.53 20.08
C THR A 143 8.46 -4.90 19.55
N ASP A 144 8.44 -5.94 20.39
CA ASP A 144 8.70 -7.32 19.98
C ASP A 144 7.69 -7.78 18.91
N GLU A 145 8.18 -7.90 17.67
CA GLU A 145 7.39 -8.30 16.51
C GLU A 145 6.84 -9.73 16.61
N THR A 146 7.33 -10.55 17.55
CA THR A 146 6.80 -11.88 17.84
C THR A 146 5.56 -11.87 18.73
N LYS A 147 5.18 -10.70 19.26
CA LYS A 147 3.99 -10.51 20.10
C LYS A 147 2.89 -9.74 19.39
N ILE A 148 3.26 -8.74 18.60
CA ILE A 148 2.31 -7.92 17.86
C ILE A 148 3.01 -7.13 16.76
N SER A 149 2.31 -6.89 15.65
CA SER A 149 2.69 -5.87 14.69
C SER A 149 1.94 -4.56 14.98
N TRP A 150 2.65 -3.49 15.33
CA TRP A 150 2.03 -2.21 15.65
C TRP A 150 1.70 -1.39 14.41
N THR A 151 0.46 -0.87 14.33
CA THR A 151 0.07 0.13 13.33
C THR A 151 -0.28 1.45 14.01
N VAL A 152 -0.38 2.52 13.20
CA VAL A 152 -0.77 3.86 13.68
C VAL A 152 -2.12 3.82 14.40
N ASN A 153 -3.09 3.05 13.89
CA ASN A 153 -4.40 2.91 14.52
C ASN A 153 -4.31 2.19 15.88
N LEU A 154 -3.57 1.08 16.01
CA LEU A 154 -3.42 0.41 17.30
C LEU A 154 -2.75 1.29 18.35
N LYS A 155 -1.69 2.03 17.98
CA LYS A 155 -1.03 2.96 18.91
C LYS A 155 -1.98 4.07 19.37
N ARG A 156 -2.85 4.54 18.48
CA ARG A 156 -3.89 5.52 18.81
C ARG A 156 -4.96 4.92 19.73
N ASP A 157 -5.34 3.67 19.52
CA ASP A 157 -6.35 2.98 20.33
C ASP A 157 -5.84 2.74 21.76
N ILE A 158 -4.55 2.42 21.95
CA ILE A 158 -3.91 2.38 23.29
C ILE A 158 -3.96 3.75 23.97
N LYS A 159 -3.61 4.83 23.25
CA LYS A 159 -3.68 6.19 23.81
C LYS A 159 -5.08 6.57 24.31
N LYS A 160 -6.12 5.89 23.82
CA LYS A 160 -7.52 6.09 24.21
C LYS A 160 -7.99 5.08 25.28
N GLY A 161 -7.14 4.18 25.76
CA GLY A 161 -7.54 3.11 26.67
C GLY A 161 -8.50 2.10 26.04
N THR A 162 -8.45 1.91 24.72
CA THR A 162 -9.39 1.02 24.03
C THR A 162 -9.02 -0.44 24.26
N ILE A 163 -9.82 -1.15 25.04
CA ILE A 163 -9.73 -2.61 25.21
C ILE A 163 -10.38 -3.32 24.02
N ILE A 164 -9.68 -4.31 23.47
CA ILE A 164 -10.15 -5.10 22.33
C ILE A 164 -10.65 -6.46 22.83
N HIS A 165 -11.84 -6.86 22.37
CA HIS A 165 -12.44 -8.15 22.69
C HIS A 165 -12.16 -9.19 21.59
N LYS A 166 -12.31 -10.47 21.93
CA LYS A 166 -12.07 -11.61 21.03
C LYS A 166 -13.33 -11.95 20.22
N ASP A 167 -13.96 -10.95 19.60
CA ASP A 167 -15.26 -11.05 18.91
C ASP A 167 -15.16 -10.95 17.38
N GLY A 168 -13.95 -10.81 16.83
CA GLY A 168 -13.70 -10.81 15.39
C GLY A 168 -14.04 -12.13 14.70
N GLU A 169 -14.30 -12.03 13.39
CA GLU A 169 -14.77 -13.15 12.56
C GLU A 169 -13.62 -13.83 11.84
N ILE A 170 -13.65 -15.16 11.70
CA ILE A 170 -12.69 -15.87 10.83
C ILE A 170 -13.34 -16.19 9.50
N LEU A 171 -12.91 -15.50 8.45
CA LEU A 171 -13.43 -15.58 7.10
C LEU A 171 -12.45 -16.33 6.19
N LYS A 172 -12.93 -16.90 5.08
CA LYS A 172 -12.05 -17.43 4.03
C LYS A 172 -11.80 -16.32 3.02
N GLY A 173 -10.54 -15.91 2.86
CA GLY A 173 -10.11 -14.88 1.93
C GLY A 173 -9.18 -15.44 0.86
N MET A 174 -9.19 -14.84 -0.33
CA MET A 174 -8.17 -15.08 -1.35
C MET A 174 -6.97 -14.18 -1.05
N TYR A 175 -5.89 -14.75 -0.50
CA TYR A 175 -4.70 -13.99 -0.09
C TYR A 175 -3.82 -13.64 -1.29
N ARG A 176 -3.70 -14.58 -2.23
CA ARG A 176 -3.06 -14.43 -3.55
C ARG A 176 -3.91 -15.13 -4.59
N PRO A 177 -3.74 -14.84 -5.91
CA PRO A 177 -4.45 -15.58 -6.95
C PRO A 177 -4.35 -17.09 -6.74
N PHE A 178 -5.50 -17.75 -6.66
CA PHE A 178 -5.62 -19.20 -6.45
C PHE A 178 -5.06 -19.73 -5.11
N SER A 179 -4.81 -18.84 -4.14
CA SER A 179 -4.32 -19.20 -2.79
C SER A 179 -5.26 -18.65 -1.73
N THR A 180 -6.08 -19.54 -1.17
CA THR A 180 -7.04 -19.18 -0.12
C THR A 180 -6.45 -19.40 1.27
N GLN A 181 -6.68 -18.44 2.16
CA GLN A 181 -6.29 -18.52 3.58
C GLN A 181 -7.46 -18.10 4.48
N HIS A 182 -7.36 -18.40 5.76
CA HIS A 182 -8.26 -17.87 6.79
C HIS A 182 -7.78 -16.49 7.21
N LEU A 183 -8.68 -15.51 7.20
CA LEU A 183 -8.47 -14.15 7.68
C LEU A 183 -9.25 -13.96 8.98
N TYR A 184 -8.58 -13.50 10.04
CA TYR A 184 -9.26 -12.91 11.18
C TYR A 184 -9.63 -11.45 10.84
N PHE A 185 -10.92 -11.21 10.68
CA PHE A 185 -11.48 -9.94 10.26
C PHE A 185 -12.08 -9.21 11.46
N ASP A 186 -11.39 -8.16 11.89
CA ASP A 186 -11.79 -7.29 12.98
C ASP A 186 -11.47 -5.82 12.65
N LYS A 187 -12.28 -4.88 13.14
CA LYS A 187 -12.15 -3.45 12.81
C LYS A 187 -10.87 -2.81 13.38
N HIS A 188 -10.29 -3.36 14.45
CA HIS A 188 -9.07 -2.86 15.07
C HIS A 188 -7.82 -3.45 14.42
N PHE A 189 -7.89 -4.72 14.01
CA PHE A 189 -6.75 -5.42 13.40
C PHE A 189 -6.66 -5.32 11.88
N ILE A 190 -7.72 -4.84 11.24
CA ILE A 190 -7.72 -4.50 9.81
C ILE A 190 -7.49 -3.00 9.65
N GLU A 191 -6.30 -2.61 9.22
CA GLU A 191 -5.92 -1.20 9.09
C GLU A 191 -6.82 -0.44 8.10
N ARG A 192 -7.14 -1.03 6.95
CA ARG A 192 -8.08 -0.48 5.95
C ARG A 192 -9.01 -1.58 5.43
N PRO A 193 -10.22 -1.72 6.00
CA PRO A 193 -11.18 -2.74 5.53
C PRO A 193 -11.85 -2.37 4.20
N GLY A 194 -11.75 -1.11 3.76
CA GLY A 194 -12.43 -0.66 2.55
C GLY A 194 -13.95 -0.85 2.65
N LEU A 195 -14.55 -1.37 1.58
CA LEU A 195 -15.99 -1.74 1.55
C LEU A 195 -16.21 -3.23 1.75
N SER A 196 -15.21 -3.96 2.25
CA SER A 196 -15.20 -5.41 2.23
C SER A 196 -16.37 -6.06 2.99
N LYS A 197 -16.88 -5.40 4.04
CA LYS A 197 -18.09 -5.82 4.77
C LYS A 197 -19.36 -5.86 3.92
N ASN A 198 -19.39 -5.10 2.82
CA ASN A 198 -20.55 -5.00 1.93
C ASN A 198 -20.54 -6.09 0.83
N PHE A 199 -19.46 -6.87 0.72
CA PHE A 199 -19.31 -7.93 -0.27
C PHE A 199 -19.23 -9.28 0.43
N SER A 200 -20.03 -10.25 -0.02
CA SER A 200 -20.10 -11.60 0.56
C SER A 200 -18.83 -12.45 0.34
N LEU A 201 -17.92 -11.99 -0.51
CA LEU A 201 -16.62 -12.60 -0.79
C LEU A 201 -15.53 -11.55 -0.58
N LEU A 202 -14.63 -11.81 0.37
CA LEU A 202 -13.40 -11.06 0.54
C LEU A 202 -12.41 -11.43 -0.57
N LEU A 203 -12.62 -10.85 -1.75
CA LEU A 203 -11.62 -10.82 -2.82
C LEU A 203 -10.63 -9.70 -2.50
N ILE A 204 -9.42 -10.08 -2.11
CA ILE A 204 -8.39 -9.15 -1.66
C ILE A 204 -7.36 -9.08 -2.76
N TRP A 205 -7.40 -7.98 -3.51
CA TRP A 205 -6.33 -7.59 -4.41
C TRP A 205 -5.36 -6.73 -3.62
N ILE A 206 -4.18 -7.28 -3.33
CA ILE A 206 -3.02 -6.50 -2.90
C ILE A 206 -2.48 -5.83 -4.17
N ILE A 207 -2.54 -4.50 -4.22
CA ILE A 207 -1.85 -3.69 -5.23
C ILE A 207 -0.42 -3.47 -4.74
#